data_AF-A0A6H5GUC0-F1
#
_entry.id   AF-A0A6H5GUC0-F1
#
_cell.length_a   1.000
_cell.length_b   1.000
_cell.length_c   1.000
_cell.angle_alpha   90.00
_cell.angle_beta   90.00
_cell.angle_gamma   90.00
#
_symmetry.space_group_name_H-M   'P 1'
#
loop_
_entity.id
_entity.type
_entity.pdbx_description
1 polymer ?
#
loop_
_entity_poly.entity_id
_entity_poly.type
_entity_poly.pdbx_seq_one_letter_code
_entity_poly.pdbx_strand_id
1 'polypeptide(L)'
;MDILKQEIERKKRQLEERKLLQPAKKYFKRSDLVKLEEQEYYEKYGKASENSGVVENSKSQLPKGDDVDDEIGEISLPKKEVIKRLRDRGEPIMLFGETEFDTFKRLRKCEILEPESVKGLRNDFQEAMEKVDQAYLDELIQSQGGGGGSGESSFGSGNDNEDGQNRLKQKEKLMSYEEIQVNIIVYGLTEQTQLHADF
;
A
#
# COMPACT_ATOMS: atom_id res chain seq x y z
N MET A 1 23.40 -48.67 -33.75
CA MET A 1 23.70 -47.72 -34.85
C MET A 1 22.49 -47.44 -35.74
N ASP A 2 21.62 -48.42 -35.98
CA ASP A 2 20.52 -48.25 -36.94
C ASP A 2 19.36 -47.38 -36.43
N ILE A 3 19.06 -47.45 -35.11
CA ILE A 3 18.07 -46.58 -34.46
C ILE A 3 18.43 -45.09 -34.64
N LEU A 4 19.71 -44.73 -34.53
CA LEU A 4 20.17 -43.36 -34.68
C LEU A 4 20.07 -42.90 -36.14
N LYS A 5 20.39 -43.77 -37.10
CA LYS A 5 20.25 -43.48 -38.53
C LYS A 5 18.78 -43.24 -38.90
N GLN A 6 17.87 -44.07 -38.37
CA GLN A 6 16.42 -43.91 -38.56
C GLN A 6 15.91 -42.58 -37.99
N GLU A 7 16.37 -42.18 -36.80
CA GLU A 7 15.94 -40.90 -36.21
C GLU A 7 16.50 -39.68 -36.97
N ILE A 8 17.73 -39.77 -37.49
CA ILE A 8 18.31 -38.73 -38.35
C ILE A 8 17.55 -38.63 -39.68
N GLU A 9 17.19 -39.76 -40.29
CA GLU A 9 16.41 -39.79 -41.53
C GLU A 9 15.00 -39.24 -41.32
N ARG A 10 14.36 -39.59 -40.21
CA ARG A 10 13.05 -39.03 -39.79
C ARG A 10 13.11 -37.51 -39.68
N LYS A 11 14.13 -36.95 -39.01
CA LYS A 11 14.30 -35.50 -38.87
C LYS A 11 14.65 -34.81 -40.18
N LYS A 12 15.44 -35.44 -41.05
CA LYS A 12 15.72 -34.92 -42.40
C LYS A 12 14.45 -34.82 -43.23
N ARG A 13 13.63 -35.88 -43.22
CA ARG A 13 12.34 -35.91 -43.91
C ARG A 13 11.41 -34.79 -43.42
N GLN A 14 11.34 -34.55 -42.11
CA GLN A 14 10.54 -33.45 -41.55
C GLN A 14 11.02 -32.07 -42.04
N LEU A 15 12.33 -31.87 -42.19
CA LEU A 15 12.89 -30.62 -42.70
C LEU A 15 12.66 -30.44 -44.22
N GLU A 16 12.65 -31.53 -44.97
CA GLU A 16 12.31 -31.56 -46.40
C GLU A 16 10.81 -31.30 -46.62
N GLU A 17 9.93 -31.94 -45.84
CA GLU A 17 8.48 -31.72 -45.85
C GLU A 17 8.13 -30.25 -45.56
N ARG A 18 8.81 -29.66 -44.57
CA ARG A 18 8.70 -28.23 -44.22
C ARG A 18 9.43 -27.28 -45.19
N LYS A 19 10.13 -27.81 -46.21
CA LYS A 19 10.88 -27.05 -47.23
C LYS A 19 11.87 -26.00 -46.67
N LEU A 20 12.41 -26.23 -45.47
CA LEU A 20 13.31 -25.28 -44.80
C LEU A 20 14.76 -25.37 -45.28
N LEU A 21 15.16 -26.53 -45.81
CA LEU A 21 16.50 -26.73 -46.39
C LEU A 21 16.50 -26.38 -47.88
N GLN A 22 17.27 -25.35 -48.23
CA GLN A 22 17.60 -25.06 -49.64
C GLN A 22 18.75 -25.96 -50.09
N PRO A 23 18.77 -26.47 -51.33
CA PRO A 23 19.83 -27.37 -51.81
C PRO A 23 21.24 -26.74 -51.76
N ALA A 24 21.31 -25.40 -51.73
CA ALA A 24 22.55 -24.65 -51.62
C ALA A 24 23.07 -24.49 -50.17
N LYS A 25 22.25 -24.74 -49.13
CA LYS A 25 22.58 -24.42 -47.73
C LYS A 25 22.37 -25.62 -46.81
N LYS A 26 23.39 -25.96 -46.02
CA LYS A 26 23.36 -27.06 -45.04
C LYS A 26 22.66 -26.71 -43.72
N TYR A 27 22.30 -25.45 -43.52
CA TYR A 27 21.66 -24.94 -42.32
C TYR A 27 20.43 -24.10 -42.69
N PHE A 28 19.50 -23.97 -41.75
CA PHE A 28 18.33 -23.10 -41.86
C PHE A 28 18.29 -22.17 -40.65
N LYS A 29 17.62 -21.02 -40.78
CA LYS A 29 17.46 -20.10 -39.65
C LYS A 29 16.27 -20.54 -38.80
N ARG A 30 16.44 -20.50 -37.48
CA ARG A 30 15.35 -20.78 -36.53
C ARG A 30 14.17 -19.82 -36.70
N SER A 31 14.42 -18.58 -37.13
CA SER A 31 13.37 -17.61 -37.46
C SER A 31 12.40 -18.10 -38.52
N ASP A 32 12.91 -18.82 -39.53
CA ASP A 32 12.11 -19.23 -40.68
C ASP A 32 11.27 -20.47 -40.33
N LEU A 33 11.82 -21.35 -39.49
CA LEU A 33 11.09 -22.46 -38.89
C LEU A 33 9.90 -21.97 -38.03
N VAL A 34 10.15 -21.00 -37.14
CA VAL A 34 9.11 -20.48 -36.23
C VAL A 34 7.97 -19.83 -37.02
N LYS A 35 8.29 -19.07 -38.08
CA LYS A 35 7.27 -18.46 -38.95
C LYS A 35 6.37 -19.49 -39.63
N LEU A 36 6.94 -20.60 -40.08
CA LEU A 36 6.16 -21.66 -40.72
C LEU A 36 5.25 -22.37 -39.71
N GLU A 37 5.75 -22.65 -38.51
CA GLU A 37 4.95 -23.26 -37.43
C GLU A 37 3.81 -22.34 -36.96
N GLU A 38 4.07 -21.03 -36.90
CA GLU A 38 3.06 -20.02 -36.60
C GLU A 38 1.98 -19.95 -37.69
N GLN A 39 2.36 -19.99 -38.98
CA GLN A 39 1.41 -20.07 -40.09
C GLN A 39 0.57 -21.34 -40.04
N GLU A 40 1.19 -22.51 -39.83
CA GLU A 40 0.47 -23.79 -39.66
C GLU A 40 -0.51 -23.72 -38.48
N TYR A 41 -0.12 -23.07 -37.37
CA TYR A 41 -0.98 -22.85 -36.21
C TYR A 41 -2.19 -21.97 -36.58
N TYR A 42 -1.97 -20.84 -37.26
CA TYR A 42 -3.05 -19.97 -37.70
C TYR A 42 -3.94 -20.62 -38.78
N GLU A 43 -3.40 -21.47 -39.65
CA GLU A 43 -4.22 -22.20 -40.63
C GLU A 43 -5.10 -23.27 -39.95
N LYS A 44 -4.56 -23.93 -38.94
CA LYS A 44 -5.25 -25.00 -38.21
C LYS A 44 -6.23 -24.50 -37.16
N TYR A 45 -5.89 -23.40 -36.48
CA TYR A 45 -6.63 -22.87 -35.33
C TYR A 45 -7.06 -21.41 -35.48
N GLY A 46 -6.48 -20.67 -36.44
CA GLY A 46 -6.72 -19.25 -36.65
C GLY A 46 -7.92 -18.90 -37.53
N LYS A 47 -8.70 -19.87 -38.03
CA LYS A 47 -10.06 -19.58 -38.52
C LYS A 47 -11.02 -19.35 -37.36
N ALA A 48 -10.84 -18.21 -36.71
CA ALA A 48 -11.77 -17.66 -35.75
C ALA A 48 -11.76 -16.13 -35.72
N SER A 49 -11.53 -15.44 -36.85
CA SER A 49 -11.98 -14.05 -37.03
C SER A 49 -11.59 -13.53 -38.41
N GLU A 50 -12.48 -13.56 -39.40
CA GLU A 50 -12.63 -12.46 -40.38
C GLU A 50 -14.03 -12.59 -41.02
N ASN A 51 -15.04 -12.09 -40.30
CA ASN A 51 -16.21 -11.35 -40.82
C ASN A 51 -17.27 -11.23 -39.72
N SER A 52 -17.03 -10.33 -38.76
CA SER A 52 -18.03 -9.47 -38.15
C SER A 52 -17.29 -8.54 -37.20
N GLY A 53 -17.40 -7.22 -37.45
CA GLY A 53 -17.36 -6.30 -36.32
C GLY A 53 -18.44 -6.73 -35.33
N VAL A 54 -18.23 -6.40 -34.05
CA VAL A 54 -19.08 -6.73 -32.89
C VAL A 54 -18.67 -8.03 -32.17
N VAL A 55 -18.07 -7.82 -31.00
CA VAL A 55 -18.25 -8.59 -29.75
C VAL A 55 -17.36 -9.83 -29.46
N GLU A 56 -16.80 -9.75 -28.25
CA GLU A 56 -16.33 -10.80 -27.33
C GLU A 56 -14.99 -11.52 -27.57
N ASN A 57 -13.98 -11.00 -26.86
CA ASN A 57 -12.78 -11.72 -26.45
C ASN A 57 -13.18 -12.86 -25.49
N SER A 58 -13.01 -14.09 -25.96
CA SER A 58 -13.44 -15.31 -25.28
C SER A 58 -12.59 -15.59 -24.04
N LYS A 59 -13.22 -15.35 -22.89
CA LYS A 59 -12.84 -15.75 -21.54
C LYS A 59 -12.59 -17.27 -21.48
N SER A 60 -11.33 -17.67 -21.33
CA SER A 60 -10.99 -19.02 -20.90
C SER A 60 -11.61 -19.27 -19.53
N GLN A 61 -12.48 -20.28 -19.45
CA GLN A 61 -13.24 -20.65 -18.25
C GLN A 61 -12.31 -21.02 -17.09
N LEU A 62 -12.16 -20.11 -16.14
CA LEU A 62 -11.93 -20.42 -14.73
C LEU A 62 -13.26 -20.24 -13.99
N PRO A 63 -13.54 -20.99 -12.91
CA PRO A 63 -14.83 -20.95 -12.24
C PRO A 63 -15.16 -19.52 -11.79
N LYS A 64 -16.25 -18.98 -12.35
CA LYS A 64 -16.82 -17.69 -11.98
C LYS A 64 -17.31 -17.76 -10.54
N GLY A 65 -16.59 -17.11 -9.63
CA GLY A 65 -17.14 -16.53 -8.42
C GLY A 65 -17.26 -15.02 -8.65
N ASP A 66 -18.47 -14.50 -8.41
CA ASP A 66 -18.84 -13.10 -8.22
C ASP A 66 -18.88 -12.17 -9.46
N ASP A 67 -19.96 -12.31 -10.24
CA ASP A 67 -20.44 -11.33 -11.23
C ASP A 67 -21.13 -10.12 -10.49
N VAL A 68 -20.40 -9.38 -9.65
CA VAL A 68 -20.90 -8.12 -9.01
C VAL A 68 -20.01 -6.91 -9.35
N ASP A 69 -18.89 -7.09 -10.06
CA ASP A 69 -17.83 -6.07 -10.21
C ASP A 69 -17.88 -5.22 -11.49
N ASP A 70 -18.88 -5.38 -12.36
CA ASP A 70 -18.94 -4.64 -13.64
C ASP A 70 -19.46 -3.19 -13.49
N GLU A 71 -20.05 -2.81 -12.36
CA GLU A 71 -20.50 -1.43 -12.10
C GLU A 71 -19.41 -0.50 -11.57
N ILE A 72 -18.21 -1.02 -11.24
CA ILE A 72 -17.07 -0.24 -10.72
C ILE A 72 -16.13 0.18 -11.88
N GLY A 73 -16.64 0.26 -13.10
CA GLY A 73 -15.86 0.58 -14.30
C GLY A 73 -15.40 2.04 -14.39
N GLU A 74 -16.01 2.97 -13.64
CA GLU A 74 -15.81 4.40 -13.85
C GLU A 74 -14.85 5.11 -12.89
N ILE A 75 -14.51 4.50 -11.74
CA ILE A 75 -13.68 5.17 -10.73
C ILE A 75 -12.34 4.45 -10.64
N SER A 76 -11.44 4.77 -11.57
CA SER A 76 -10.05 4.29 -11.55
C SER A 76 -9.14 5.32 -10.89
N LEU A 77 -8.40 4.90 -9.87
CA LEU A 77 -7.34 5.73 -9.28
C LEU A 77 -6.15 5.86 -10.23
N PRO A 78 -5.41 6.99 -10.20
CA PRO A 78 -4.18 7.12 -10.96
C PRO A 78 -3.18 6.00 -10.65
N LYS A 79 -2.46 5.50 -11.67
CA LYS A 79 -1.47 4.42 -11.50
C LYS A 79 -0.47 4.63 -10.37
N LYS A 80 -0.01 5.88 -10.17
CA LYS A 80 0.93 6.24 -9.09
C LYS A 80 0.34 5.95 -7.69
N GLU A 81 -0.94 6.24 -7.53
CA GLU A 81 -1.70 6.06 -6.31
C GLU A 81 -1.95 4.57 -6.01
N VAL A 82 -2.19 3.78 -7.06
CA VAL A 82 -2.31 2.32 -6.96
C VAL A 82 -0.99 1.68 -6.53
N ILE A 83 0.12 2.05 -7.18
CA ILE A 83 1.46 1.56 -6.84
C ILE A 83 1.83 1.91 -5.41
N LYS A 84 1.54 3.14 -4.97
CA LYS A 84 1.82 3.59 -3.61
C LYS A 84 1.09 2.73 -2.59
N ARG A 85 -0.23 2.57 -2.74
CA ARG A 85 -1.06 1.77 -1.80
C ARG A 85 -0.69 0.29 -1.77
N LEU A 86 -0.34 -0.29 -2.92
CA LEU A 86 0.14 -1.68 -2.99
C LEU A 86 1.48 -1.83 -2.26
N ARG A 87 2.43 -0.91 -2.48
CA ARG A 87 3.71 -0.92 -1.76
C ARG A 87 3.56 -0.70 -0.26
N ASP A 88 2.66 0.19 0.13
CA ASP A 88 2.39 0.44 1.55
C ASP A 88 1.86 -0.82 2.24
N ARG A 89 1.10 -1.66 1.52
CA ARG A 89 0.62 -2.98 1.95
C ARG A 89 1.63 -4.12 1.75
N GLY A 90 2.76 -3.88 1.08
CA GLY A 90 3.75 -4.91 0.77
C GLY A 90 3.34 -5.86 -0.37
N GLU A 91 2.32 -5.50 -1.15
CA GLU A 91 1.79 -6.30 -2.26
C GLU A 91 2.56 -6.04 -3.57
N PRO A 92 2.66 -7.04 -4.47
CA PRO A 92 3.25 -6.85 -5.79
C PRO A 92 2.54 -5.74 -6.58
N ILE A 93 3.35 -4.88 -7.22
CA ILE A 93 2.83 -3.74 -7.98
C ILE A 93 2.01 -4.15 -9.21
N MET A 94 2.31 -5.30 -9.82
CA MET A 94 1.64 -5.85 -10.99
C MET A 94 2.04 -7.32 -11.13
N LEU A 95 1.07 -8.21 -11.34
CA LEU A 95 1.35 -9.62 -11.63
C LEU A 95 1.46 -9.87 -13.15
N PHE A 96 2.03 -11.01 -13.54
CA PHE A 96 2.14 -11.37 -14.95
C PHE A 96 0.76 -11.59 -15.55
N GLY A 97 0.48 -10.91 -16.66
CA GLY A 97 -0.82 -10.98 -17.34
C GLY A 97 -1.92 -10.10 -16.73
N GLU A 98 -1.64 -9.33 -15.68
CA GLU A 98 -2.57 -8.31 -15.18
C GLU A 98 -2.57 -7.06 -16.08
N THR A 99 -3.75 -6.47 -16.27
CA THR A 99 -3.89 -5.09 -16.78
C THR A 99 -3.88 -4.08 -15.63
N GLU A 100 -3.73 -2.78 -15.94
CA GLU A 100 -3.77 -1.72 -14.91
C GLU A 100 -5.10 -1.72 -14.13
N PHE A 101 -6.19 -2.08 -14.80
CA PHE A 101 -7.51 -2.21 -14.20
C PHE A 101 -7.60 -3.42 -13.27
N ASP A 102 -7.02 -4.56 -13.65
CA ASP A 102 -6.98 -5.75 -12.80
C ASP A 102 -6.15 -5.51 -11.54
N THR A 103 -5.03 -4.81 -11.66
CA THR A 103 -4.22 -4.37 -10.53
C THR A 103 -5.01 -3.45 -9.59
N PHE A 104 -5.82 -2.53 -10.12
CA PHE A 104 -6.69 -1.67 -9.32
C PHE A 104 -7.80 -2.47 -8.61
N LYS A 105 -8.45 -3.41 -9.30
CA LYS A 105 -9.43 -4.33 -8.69
C LYS A 105 -8.80 -5.15 -7.57
N ARG A 106 -7.60 -5.68 -7.78
CA ARG A 106 -6.85 -6.40 -6.74
C ARG A 106 -6.55 -5.50 -5.55
N LEU A 107 -6.05 -4.30 -5.77
CA LEU A 107 -5.84 -3.33 -4.69
C LEU A 107 -7.13 -3.09 -3.90
N ARG A 108 -8.25 -2.87 -4.60
CA ARG A 108 -9.55 -2.63 -3.97
C ARG A 108 -10.00 -3.80 -3.12
N LYS A 109 -9.80 -5.03 -3.60
CA LYS A 109 -10.05 -6.25 -2.84
C LYS A 109 -9.18 -6.33 -1.58
N CYS A 110 -7.89 -6.00 -1.68
CA CYS A 110 -7.00 -5.93 -0.52
C CYS A 110 -7.48 -4.90 0.51
N GLU A 111 -7.94 -3.71 0.08
CA GLU A 111 -8.48 -2.68 0.98
C GLU A 111 -9.74 -3.12 1.74
N ILE A 112 -10.60 -3.91 1.09
CA ILE A 112 -11.85 -4.41 1.69
C ILE A 112 -11.56 -5.52 2.71
N LEU A 113 -10.65 -6.43 2.38
CA LEU A 113 -10.30 -7.56 3.23
C LEU A 113 -9.47 -7.13 4.44
N GLU A 114 -8.47 -6.28 4.20
CA GLU A 114 -7.54 -5.79 5.19
C GLU A 114 -7.60 -4.26 5.20
N PRO A 115 -8.51 -3.67 6.00
CA PRO A 115 -8.52 -2.24 6.18
C PRO A 115 -7.16 -1.81 6.72
N GLU A 116 -6.66 -0.68 6.22
CA GLU A 116 -5.34 -0.18 6.57
C GLU A 116 -5.23 -0.04 8.08
N SER A 117 -4.50 -0.97 8.71
CA SER A 117 -4.08 -0.79 10.09
C SER A 117 -3.18 0.44 10.10
N VAL A 118 -3.59 1.45 10.85
CA VAL A 118 -2.86 2.71 10.96
C VAL A 118 -1.43 2.35 11.35
N LYS A 119 -0.47 2.52 10.42
CA LYS A 119 0.93 2.20 10.64
C LYS A 119 1.46 3.01 11.83
N GLY A 120 1.46 2.39 13.00
CA GLY A 120 2.52 2.40 14.03
C GLY A 120 3.08 3.72 14.55
N LEU A 121 2.55 4.88 14.19
CA LEU A 121 2.96 6.17 14.78
C LEU A 121 1.92 6.75 15.73
N ARG A 122 0.71 6.20 15.78
CA ARG A 122 -0.17 6.41 16.93
C ARG A 122 0.23 5.39 17.97
N ASN A 123 0.80 5.90 19.06
CA ASN A 123 1.07 5.09 20.23
C ASN A 123 -0.30 4.76 20.85
N ASP A 124 -0.89 3.62 20.48
CA ASP A 124 -2.22 3.21 20.99
C ASP A 124 -2.24 3.16 22.52
N PHE A 125 -1.09 2.91 23.17
CA PHE A 125 -0.93 2.99 24.62
C PHE A 125 -1.02 4.44 25.14
N GLN A 126 -0.41 5.40 24.44
CA GLN A 126 -0.55 6.82 24.76
C GLN A 126 -2.00 7.29 24.56
N GLU A 127 -2.66 6.88 23.48
CA GLU A 127 -4.07 7.21 23.24
C GLU A 127 -4.99 6.59 24.32
N ALA A 128 -4.71 5.35 24.72
CA ALA A 128 -5.44 4.71 25.82
C ALA A 128 -5.22 5.43 27.15
N MET A 129 -3.99 5.86 27.45
CA MET A 129 -3.66 6.64 28.65
C MET A 129 -4.36 8.00 28.63
N GLU A 130 -4.34 8.71 27.50
CA GLU A 130 -5.06 9.98 27.32
C GLU A 130 -6.58 9.82 27.48
N LYS A 131 -7.17 8.69 27.04
CA LYS A 131 -8.60 8.39 27.28
C LYS A 131 -8.92 8.13 28.74
N VAL A 132 -8.04 7.43 29.47
CA VAL A 132 -8.19 7.23 30.92
C VAL A 132 -8.07 8.56 31.65
N ASP A 133 -7.10 9.41 31.28
CA ASP A 133 -6.92 10.74 31.85
C ASP A 133 -8.11 11.66 31.56
N GLN A 134 -8.66 11.61 30.34
CA GLN A 134 -9.89 12.34 29.98
C GLN A 134 -11.09 11.87 30.82
N ALA A 135 -11.27 10.56 30.99
CA ALA A 135 -12.36 10.02 31.82
C ALA A 135 -12.23 10.46 33.29
N TYR A 136 -11.00 10.53 33.81
CA TYR A 136 -10.73 11.03 35.15
C TYR A 136 -11.06 12.53 35.30
N LEU A 137 -10.71 13.35 34.31
CA LEU A 137 -11.05 14.77 34.29
C LEU A 137 -12.56 14.99 34.20
N ASP A 138 -13.26 14.20 33.37
CA ASP A 138 -14.71 14.26 33.24
C ASP A 138 -15.43 13.88 34.55
N GLU A 139 -14.93 12.85 35.26
CA GLU A 139 -15.44 12.47 36.58
C GLU A 139 -15.17 13.58 37.62
N LEU A 140 -14.02 14.25 37.55
CA LEU A 140 -13.70 15.36 38.45
C LEU A 140 -14.61 16.57 38.19
N ILE A 141 -14.89 16.88 36.92
CA ILE A 141 -15.83 17.93 36.52
C ILE A 141 -17.26 17.55 36.92
N GLN A 142 -17.66 16.29 36.78
CA GLN A 142 -18.98 15.82 37.22
C GLN A 142 -19.13 15.82 38.75
N SER A 143 -18.08 15.46 39.49
CA SER A 143 -18.08 15.47 40.96
C SER A 143 -17.99 16.88 41.55
N GLN A 144 -17.32 17.84 40.88
CA GLN A 144 -17.39 19.27 41.22
C GLN A 144 -18.66 19.97 40.68
N GLY A 145 -19.26 19.44 39.60
CA GLY A 145 -20.42 20.02 38.91
C GLY A 145 -21.79 19.63 39.49
N GLY A 146 -21.83 18.84 40.57
CA GLY A 146 -23.04 18.47 41.29
C GLY A 146 -23.68 19.60 42.12
N GLY A 147 -23.55 20.86 41.69
CA GLY A 147 -24.03 22.03 42.41
C GLY A 147 -24.36 23.23 41.51
N GLY A 148 -25.53 23.21 40.87
CA GLY A 148 -26.32 24.42 40.59
C GLY A 148 -26.21 25.08 39.20
N GLY A 149 -27.21 24.83 38.36
CA GLY A 149 -27.93 25.78 37.47
C GLY A 149 -27.24 26.95 36.75
N SER A 150 -27.28 26.89 35.41
CA SER A 150 -27.48 27.97 34.41
C SER A 150 -26.61 29.24 34.42
N GLY A 151 -25.81 29.40 33.35
CA GLY A 151 -25.25 30.69 32.92
C GLY A 151 -24.54 30.57 31.56
N GLU A 152 -25.07 31.23 30.54
CA GLU A 152 -24.54 31.30 29.18
C GLU A 152 -23.08 31.80 29.14
N SER A 153 -22.27 31.23 28.24
CA SER A 153 -21.24 32.02 27.55
C SER A 153 -21.18 31.61 26.07
N SER A 154 -21.70 32.53 25.27
CA SER A 154 -21.56 32.58 23.82
C SER A 154 -20.11 32.84 23.43
N PHE A 155 -19.51 31.95 22.63
CA PHE A 155 -18.42 32.22 21.68
C PHE A 155 -18.52 31.11 20.63
N GLY A 156 -19.05 31.31 19.43
CA GLY A 156 -18.70 32.37 18.50
C GLY A 156 -17.75 31.77 17.45
N SER A 157 -18.33 31.15 16.43
CA SER A 157 -17.61 30.70 15.23
C SER A 157 -17.03 31.92 14.51
N GLY A 158 -15.71 31.98 14.35
CA GLY A 158 -15.00 33.03 13.64
C GLY A 158 -13.57 32.59 13.29
N ASN A 159 -13.33 32.40 12.00
CA ASN A 159 -11.99 32.37 11.42
C ASN A 159 -11.27 33.66 11.79
N ASP A 160 -10.07 33.58 12.37
CA ASP A 160 -9.00 34.56 12.17
C ASP A 160 -7.64 33.87 12.32
N ASN A 161 -6.91 33.84 11.21
CA ASN A 161 -5.51 33.47 11.14
C ASN A 161 -4.73 34.61 11.81
N GLU A 162 -4.08 34.40 12.98
CA GLU A 162 -2.82 35.11 13.35
C GLU A 162 -2.20 34.75 14.72
N ASP A 163 -2.84 34.01 15.62
CA ASP A 163 -2.31 33.84 17.01
C ASP A 163 -1.44 32.59 17.28
N GLY A 164 -0.97 31.92 16.22
CA GLY A 164 -0.22 30.66 16.33
C GLY A 164 1.21 30.78 16.89
N GLN A 165 1.83 31.97 16.84
CA GLN A 165 3.27 32.09 17.12
C GLN A 165 3.63 32.35 18.59
N ASN A 166 2.71 32.85 19.43
CA ASN A 166 3.06 33.18 20.83
C ASN A 166 2.98 31.99 21.78
N ARG A 167 2.29 30.90 21.42
CA ARG A 167 2.17 29.71 22.29
C ARG A 167 3.42 28.81 22.30
N LEU A 168 4.25 28.86 21.26
CA LEU A 168 5.51 28.09 21.23
C LEU A 168 6.60 28.65 22.15
N LYS A 169 6.56 29.94 22.51
CA LYS A 169 7.57 30.55 23.39
C LYS A 169 7.39 30.23 24.88
N GLN A 170 6.24 29.72 25.29
CA GLN A 170 6.00 29.34 26.70
C GLN A 170 6.35 27.89 27.03
N LYS A 171 6.64 27.04 26.02
CA LYS A 171 6.92 25.60 26.24
C LYS A 171 8.41 25.23 26.29
N GLU A 172 9.33 26.17 26.10
CA GLU A 172 10.77 25.93 26.26
C GLU A 172 11.33 26.73 27.44
N LYS A 173 11.09 26.24 28.64
CA LYS A 173 12.03 26.45 29.75
C LYS A 173 12.03 25.24 30.67
N LEU A 174 12.36 24.09 30.09
CA LEU A 174 12.83 22.96 30.88
C LEU A 174 14.22 23.35 31.39
N MET A 175 14.30 23.66 32.69
CA MET A 175 15.55 23.93 33.40
C MET A 175 16.54 22.80 33.12
N SER A 176 17.79 23.14 32.82
CA SER A 176 18.80 22.13 32.51
C SER A 176 19.10 21.32 33.78
N TYR A 177 19.50 20.05 33.62
CA TYR A 177 19.83 19.17 34.75
C TYR A 177 20.92 19.78 35.63
N GLU A 178 21.80 20.61 35.07
CA GLU A 178 22.85 21.32 35.81
C GLU A 178 22.27 22.43 36.71
N GLU A 179 21.24 23.16 36.24
CA GLU A 179 20.58 24.19 37.06
C GLU A 179 19.79 23.60 38.23
N ILE A 180 19.26 22.39 38.07
CA ILE A 180 18.58 21.66 39.15
C ILE A 180 19.59 21.23 40.23
N GLN A 181 20.76 20.74 39.84
CA GLN A 181 21.82 20.33 40.79
C GLN A 181 22.38 21.52 41.56
N VAL A 182 22.58 22.67 40.91
CA VAL A 182 23.04 23.90 41.58
C VAL A 182 22.02 24.38 42.61
N ASN A 183 20.72 24.36 42.29
CA ASN A 183 19.69 24.73 43.25
C ASN A 183 19.64 23.77 44.46
N ILE A 184 19.73 22.46 44.24
CA ILE A 184 19.76 21.48 45.34
C ILE A 184 20.96 21.74 46.28
N ILE A 185 22.14 22.03 45.73
CA ILE A 185 23.34 22.30 46.53
C ILE A 185 23.22 23.63 47.30
N VAL A 186 22.68 24.69 46.67
CA VAL A 186 22.54 26.01 47.30
C VAL A 186 21.51 25.97 48.43
N TYR A 187 20.36 25.32 48.24
CA TYR A 187 19.33 25.21 49.28
C TYR A 187 19.68 24.21 50.39
N GLY A 188 20.50 23.19 50.10
CA GLY A 188 20.98 22.23 51.11
C GLY A 188 22.01 22.80 52.09
N LEU A 189 22.77 23.83 51.70
CA LEU A 189 23.76 24.48 52.57
C LEU A 189 23.14 25.48 53.54
N THR A 190 22.04 26.13 53.17
CA THR A 190 21.34 27.10 54.03
C THR A 190 20.71 26.47 55.26
N GLU A 191 20.21 25.23 55.17
CA GLU A 191 19.62 24.54 56.34
C GLU A 191 20.67 24.09 57.36
N GLN A 192 21.92 23.85 56.94
CA GLN A 192 23.00 23.51 57.88
C GLN A 192 23.50 24.75 58.67
N THR A 193 23.36 25.96 58.13
CA THR A 193 23.77 27.20 58.81
C THR A 193 22.74 27.73 59.80
N GLN A 194 21.46 27.39 59.65
CA GLN A 194 20.41 27.84 60.59
C GLN A 194 20.40 27.06 61.91
N LEU A 195 21.00 25.85 61.95
CA LEU A 195 21.05 25.01 63.17
C LEU A 195 22.20 25.36 64.14
N HIS A 196 23.07 26.34 63.82
CA HIS A 196 24.18 26.73 64.70
C HIS A 196 24.07 28.16 65.26
N ALA A 197 22.99 28.89 64.96
CA ALA A 197 22.79 30.28 65.43
C ALA A 197 21.87 30.43 66.66
N ASP A 198 21.31 29.33 67.17
CA ASP A 198 20.54 29.30 68.42
C ASP A 198 21.28 28.47 69.49
N PHE A 199 22.40 29.01 69.99
CA PHE A 199 22.98 28.69 71.30
C PHE A 199 23.78 29.85 71.85
#